data_AF-A0A3A5XW09-F1
#
_entry.id   AF-A0A3A5XW09-F1
#
_cell.length_a   1.000
_cell.length_b   1.000
_cell.length_c   1.000
_cell.angle_alpha   90.00
_cell.angle_beta   90.00
_cell.angle_gamma   90.00
#
_symmetry.space_group_name_H-M   'P 1'
#
loop_
_entity.id
_entity.type
_entity.pdbx_description
1 polymer ?
#
loop_
_entity_poly.entity_id
_entity_poly.type
_entity_poly.pdbx_seq_one_letter_code
_entity_poly.pdbx_strand_id
1 'polypeptide(L)'
;TSNPPLWTQTTHDGRRITQTQNGGKSYGYIITEEVNTDEWEQLTSDGGMVYLISTCSNIRVSNAGSLVPSAFRVYAKRTLGSATLTYPDGYLAARGYSNGIWSAIAGPSRASEITVNASAGYSTFSVRCYQSQADASAWNDSFIAEISVGVSYDGASGRDASEPRPRGFFAKGNTYVWNEDYHDIVLATFNNRTIPFRVRAYGTSVTVAPTSIDGDANWEAAQQYMFVAMDMALIRKIRADEIYVDDLVVQNVLARDKTGKAMCQIDGENGGIGFLAGGNIRWDANGNVFQDASIFRKLKLLESKSDSYEYYLDFNTGLNFEISRIFSLPTQEETIYLPNAAEYEGGECMLYNGAVYTRLGGPASIKVAGGGSFIIDGEYYSKIVVPSLSLAQFKAVATYSDGVKDEVKWVLISGKAESKT
;
A
#
# COMPACT_ATOMS: atom_id res chain seq x y z
N THR A 1 36.14 34.41 -74.76
CA THR A 1 34.98 34.18 -73.87
C THR A 1 35.27 32.94 -73.05
N SER A 2 35.40 33.06 -71.73
CA SER A 2 35.51 31.88 -70.85
C SER A 2 34.14 31.23 -70.72
N ASN A 3 34.10 29.90 -70.75
CA ASN A 3 32.89 29.10 -70.56
C ASN A 3 33.10 28.19 -69.33
N PRO A 4 32.34 28.36 -68.24
CA PRO A 4 31.18 29.24 -68.10
C PRO A 4 31.54 30.75 -68.00
N PRO A 5 30.61 31.66 -68.34
CA PRO A 5 30.74 33.09 -68.12
C PRO A 5 31.16 33.39 -66.67
N LEU A 6 32.19 34.23 -66.53
CA LEU A 6 32.62 34.76 -65.23
C LEU A 6 31.89 36.08 -64.98
N TRP A 7 31.29 36.22 -63.81
CA TRP A 7 30.61 37.43 -63.39
C TRP A 7 31.39 38.10 -62.25
N THR A 8 31.39 39.43 -62.20
CA THR A 8 32.08 40.19 -61.14
C THR A 8 31.07 40.71 -60.14
N GLN A 9 31.28 40.43 -58.87
CA GLN A 9 30.51 41.00 -57.77
C GLN A 9 31.44 41.86 -56.90
N THR A 10 30.91 42.91 -56.30
CA THR A 10 31.68 43.82 -55.42
C THR A 10 31.29 43.52 -53.99
N THR A 11 32.27 43.25 -53.13
CA THR A 11 32.04 43.04 -51.69
C THR A 11 31.66 44.36 -51.01
N HIS A 12 31.15 44.29 -49.77
CA HIS A 12 30.76 45.49 -49.01
C HIS A 12 31.93 46.49 -48.80
N ASP A 13 33.18 46.01 -48.85
CA ASP A 13 34.40 46.84 -48.77
C ASP A 13 34.89 47.35 -50.14
N GLY A 14 34.07 47.22 -51.19
CA GLY A 14 34.38 47.74 -52.52
C GLY A 14 35.34 46.88 -53.36
N ARG A 15 35.70 45.67 -52.90
CA ARG A 15 36.62 44.76 -53.61
C ARG A 15 35.86 43.92 -54.64
N ARG A 16 36.30 43.93 -55.91
CA ARG A 16 35.71 43.09 -56.96
C ARG A 16 36.27 41.68 -56.93
N ILE A 17 35.39 40.68 -56.80
CA ILE A 17 35.72 39.26 -56.89
C ILE A 17 35.05 38.64 -58.12
N THR A 18 35.73 37.69 -58.76
CA THR A 18 35.25 37.02 -59.99
C THR A 18 34.72 35.63 -59.63
N GLN A 19 33.49 35.32 -60.02
CA GLN A 19 32.86 34.02 -59.71
C GLN A 19 32.37 33.32 -60.97
N THR A 20 32.38 31.99 -60.96
CA THR A 20 31.80 31.14 -62.01
C THR A 20 30.27 31.06 -61.88
N GLN A 21 29.56 30.91 -63.00
CA GLN A 21 28.10 31.02 -63.14
C GLN A 21 27.24 30.08 -62.25
N ASN A 22 27.84 29.14 -61.52
CA ASN A 22 27.12 28.20 -60.65
C ASN A 22 26.96 28.67 -59.19
N GLY A 23 26.98 29.99 -58.93
CA GLY A 23 26.59 30.57 -57.63
C GLY A 23 27.27 29.94 -56.39
N GLY A 24 28.55 29.56 -56.50
CA GLY A 24 29.31 29.01 -55.36
C GLY A 24 29.14 27.52 -55.06
N LYS A 25 28.37 26.74 -55.86
CA LYS A 25 28.06 25.32 -55.56
C LYS A 25 29.23 24.33 -55.54
N SER A 26 30.46 24.72 -55.87
CA SER A 26 31.60 23.80 -55.79
C SER A 26 32.75 24.33 -54.96
N TYR A 27 32.94 25.65 -54.83
CA TYR A 27 33.83 26.28 -53.86
C TYR A 27 33.40 27.74 -53.67
N GLY A 28 32.99 28.11 -52.45
CA GLY A 28 32.80 29.51 -52.04
C GLY A 28 31.42 29.81 -51.46
N TYR A 29 31.38 29.93 -50.12
CA TYR A 29 30.29 30.55 -49.37
C TYR A 29 30.02 31.97 -49.91
N ILE A 30 28.77 32.26 -50.27
CA ILE A 30 28.30 33.63 -50.41
C ILE A 30 27.79 34.01 -49.03
N ILE A 31 28.50 34.88 -48.31
CA ILE A 31 27.99 35.48 -47.08
C ILE A 31 26.97 36.53 -47.52
N THR A 32 25.74 36.11 -47.74
CA THR A 32 24.59 37.01 -47.70
C THR A 32 24.35 37.30 -46.23
N GLU A 33 24.32 38.56 -45.83
CA GLU A 33 23.99 38.97 -44.45
C GLU A 33 22.55 38.59 -44.04
N GLU A 34 21.79 37.94 -44.93
CA GLU A 34 20.54 37.28 -44.64
C GLU A 34 20.79 35.90 -44.01
N VAL A 35 20.13 35.65 -42.89
CA VAL A 35 20.17 34.38 -42.17
C VAL A 35 19.79 33.25 -43.13
N ASN A 36 20.70 32.30 -43.34
CA ASN A 36 20.45 31.09 -44.11
C ASN A 36 19.46 30.19 -43.34
N THR A 37 18.18 30.49 -43.45
CA THR A 37 17.11 29.76 -42.76
C THR A 37 17.04 28.31 -43.19
N ASP A 38 17.53 27.93 -44.38
CA ASP A 38 17.53 26.55 -44.85
C ASP A 38 18.49 25.65 -44.01
N GLU A 39 19.61 26.21 -43.56
CA GLU A 39 20.56 25.54 -42.63
C GLU A 39 19.99 25.43 -41.21
N TRP A 40 19.27 26.48 -40.76
CA TRP A 40 18.54 26.47 -39.49
C TRP A 40 17.34 25.51 -39.51
N GLU A 41 16.62 25.41 -40.62
CA GLU A 41 15.52 24.46 -40.82
C GLU A 41 16.05 23.02 -40.88
N GLN A 42 17.22 22.78 -41.46
CA GLN A 42 17.90 21.47 -41.36
C GLN A 42 18.24 21.12 -39.90
N LEU A 43 18.84 22.04 -39.15
CA LEU A 43 19.15 21.86 -37.72
C LEU A 43 17.90 21.67 -36.85
N THR A 44 16.76 22.24 -37.25
CA THR A 44 15.47 22.12 -36.54
C THR A 44 14.70 20.85 -36.95
N SER A 45 14.87 20.36 -38.18
CA SER A 45 14.20 19.15 -38.69
C SER A 45 14.77 17.85 -38.11
N ASP A 46 16.06 17.84 -37.74
CA ASP A 46 16.74 16.70 -37.09
C ASP A 46 16.58 16.67 -35.56
N GLY A 47 15.97 17.70 -34.95
CA GLY A 47 15.83 17.84 -33.50
C GLY A 47 14.66 17.07 -32.86
N GLY A 48 13.91 16.27 -33.62
CA GLY A 48 12.75 15.54 -33.12
C GLY A 48 13.15 14.41 -32.19
N MET A 49 12.94 14.55 -30.87
CA MET A 49 13.15 13.45 -29.92
C MET A 49 12.37 12.20 -30.36
N VAL A 50 13.08 11.10 -30.54
CA VAL A 50 12.50 9.77 -30.75
C VAL A 50 12.21 9.15 -29.39
N TYR A 51 11.03 8.59 -29.23
CA TYR A 51 10.63 7.92 -28.01
C TYR A 51 9.79 6.68 -28.32
N LEU A 52 9.73 5.77 -27.35
CA LEU A 52 9.06 4.49 -27.48
C LEU A 52 7.83 4.44 -26.57
N ILE A 53 6.74 3.87 -27.09
CA ILE A 53 5.50 3.66 -26.34
C ILE A 53 5.16 2.17 -26.39
N SER A 54 5.01 1.53 -25.24
CA SER A 54 4.57 0.14 -25.14
C SER A 54 3.05 0.06 -24.95
N THR A 55 2.41 -1.00 -25.49
CA THR A 55 1.00 -1.31 -25.23
C THR A 55 0.73 -1.80 -23.81
N CYS A 56 1.78 -2.18 -23.07
CA CYS A 56 1.68 -2.53 -21.65
C CYS A 56 2.90 -2.04 -20.87
N SER A 57 2.68 -1.66 -19.61
CA SER A 57 3.75 -1.27 -18.67
C SER A 57 4.34 -2.45 -17.91
N ASN A 58 3.64 -3.59 -17.86
CA ASN A 58 4.06 -4.80 -17.14
C ASN A 58 3.43 -6.05 -17.79
N ILE A 59 4.11 -7.18 -17.68
CA ILE A 59 3.59 -8.51 -17.99
C ILE A 59 3.39 -9.29 -16.69
N ARG A 60 2.16 -9.72 -16.42
CA ARG A 60 1.86 -10.59 -15.28
C ARG A 60 1.94 -12.05 -15.67
N VAL A 61 2.33 -12.91 -14.74
CA VAL A 61 2.21 -14.38 -14.90
C VAL A 61 0.86 -14.82 -14.33
N SER A 62 -0.01 -15.41 -15.17
CA SER A 62 -1.31 -15.91 -14.75
C SER A 62 -1.20 -17.18 -13.90
N ASN A 63 -2.31 -17.56 -13.26
CA ASN A 63 -2.41 -18.78 -12.45
C ASN A 63 -2.00 -20.06 -13.21
N ALA A 64 -2.26 -20.10 -14.52
CA ALA A 64 -1.86 -21.20 -15.42
C ALA A 64 -0.39 -21.12 -15.89
N GLY A 65 0.42 -20.20 -15.33
CA GLY A 65 1.79 -19.94 -15.77
C GLY A 65 1.89 -19.19 -17.10
N SER A 66 0.79 -18.67 -17.63
CA SER A 66 0.78 -17.96 -18.91
C SER A 66 1.10 -16.49 -18.72
N LEU A 67 1.95 -15.93 -19.57
CA LEU A 67 2.24 -14.50 -19.55
C LEU A 67 1.06 -13.71 -20.10
N VAL A 68 0.66 -12.65 -19.39
CA VAL A 68 -0.46 -11.79 -19.74
C VAL A 68 -0.01 -10.33 -19.72
N PRO A 69 0.01 -9.64 -20.88
CA PRO A 69 -0.25 -10.21 -22.20
C PRO A 69 0.90 -11.14 -22.64
N SER A 70 0.59 -12.13 -23.48
CA SER A 70 1.60 -13.08 -24.00
C SER A 70 2.48 -12.46 -25.09
N ALA A 71 2.10 -11.28 -25.57
CA ALA A 71 2.91 -10.43 -26.43
C ALA A 71 2.49 -8.98 -26.24
N PHE A 72 3.40 -8.05 -26.47
CA PHE A 72 3.12 -6.62 -26.44
C PHE A 72 3.76 -5.94 -27.64
N ARG A 73 3.26 -4.76 -28.00
CA ARG A 73 3.82 -3.96 -29.09
C ARG A 73 4.49 -2.73 -28.52
N VAL A 74 5.60 -2.35 -29.16
CA VAL A 74 6.28 -1.09 -28.90
C VAL A 74 6.27 -0.27 -30.18
N TYR A 75 5.79 0.96 -30.08
CA TYR A 75 5.71 1.93 -31.17
C TYR A 75 6.84 2.95 -31.06
N ALA A 76 7.52 3.20 -32.17
CA ALA A 76 8.47 4.30 -32.31
C ALA A 76 7.75 5.56 -32.79
N LYS A 77 7.90 6.63 -32.03
CA LYS A 77 7.31 7.94 -32.30
C LYS A 77 8.39 9.00 -32.35
N ARG A 78 8.13 10.08 -33.09
CA ARG A 78 8.90 11.31 -33.07
C ARG A 78 7.98 12.50 -32.89
N THR A 79 8.48 13.52 -32.20
CA THR A 79 7.81 14.81 -32.11
C THR A 79 8.40 15.76 -33.15
N LEU A 80 7.54 16.34 -33.99
CA LEU A 80 7.91 17.41 -34.92
C LEU A 80 7.01 18.61 -34.63
N GLY A 81 7.55 19.63 -33.95
CA GLY A 81 6.75 20.72 -33.40
C GLY A 81 5.75 20.22 -32.36
N SER A 82 4.45 20.45 -32.58
CA SER A 82 3.35 19.95 -31.72
C SER A 82 2.76 18.61 -32.16
N ALA A 83 3.21 18.04 -33.28
CA ALA A 83 2.66 16.81 -33.84
C ALA A 83 3.45 15.56 -33.38
N THR A 84 2.75 14.53 -32.94
CA THR A 84 3.29 13.18 -32.71
C THR A 84 3.15 12.34 -33.98
N LEU A 85 4.27 11.96 -34.59
CA LEU A 85 4.31 11.16 -35.81
C LEU A 85 4.92 9.78 -35.56
N THR A 86 4.61 8.81 -36.42
CA THR A 86 5.33 7.53 -36.45
C THR A 86 6.77 7.76 -36.90
N TYR A 87 7.70 7.00 -36.32
CA TYR A 87 9.13 7.03 -36.69
C TYR A 87 9.53 5.69 -37.34
N PRO A 88 9.46 5.56 -38.67
CA PRO A 88 9.77 4.32 -39.37
C PRO A 88 11.27 4.12 -39.69
N ASP A 89 12.08 5.16 -39.51
CA ASP A 89 13.48 5.16 -39.95
C ASP A 89 14.45 4.47 -38.99
N GLY A 90 14.04 4.27 -37.73
CA GLY A 90 14.83 3.57 -36.73
C GLY A 90 14.79 2.04 -36.87
N TYR A 91 15.86 1.39 -36.42
CA TYR A 91 15.94 -0.05 -36.24
C TYR A 91 15.54 -0.44 -34.82
N LEU A 92 14.41 -1.14 -34.69
CA LEU A 92 13.91 -1.67 -33.41
C LEU A 92 14.45 -3.08 -33.18
N ALA A 93 14.94 -3.34 -31.97
CA ALA A 93 15.34 -4.67 -31.51
C ALA A 93 14.83 -4.91 -30.09
N ALA A 94 14.52 -6.17 -29.76
CA ALA A 94 14.02 -6.55 -28.43
C ALA A 94 14.87 -7.66 -27.82
N ARG A 95 15.20 -7.52 -26.53
CA ARG A 95 15.89 -8.54 -25.74
C ARG A 95 15.18 -8.82 -24.42
N GLY A 96 15.32 -10.04 -23.94
CA GLY A 96 14.86 -10.48 -22.63
C GLY A 96 16.05 -10.63 -21.68
N TYR A 97 15.90 -10.19 -20.44
CA TYR A 97 16.92 -10.31 -19.41
C TYR A 97 16.64 -11.50 -18.51
N SER A 98 17.62 -12.41 -18.40
CA SER A 98 17.59 -13.53 -17.45
C SER A 98 19.00 -13.89 -17.04
N ASN A 99 19.20 -14.22 -15.76
CA ASN A 99 20.47 -14.70 -15.21
C ASN A 99 21.70 -13.82 -15.57
N GLY A 100 21.55 -12.49 -15.54
CA GLY A 100 22.66 -11.59 -15.86
C GLY A 100 22.86 -11.31 -17.35
N ILE A 101 22.11 -11.95 -18.24
CA ILE A 101 22.36 -11.95 -19.68
C ILE A 101 21.16 -11.42 -20.46
N TRP A 102 21.42 -10.63 -21.50
CA TRP A 102 20.42 -10.16 -22.46
C TRP A 102 20.37 -11.07 -23.70
N SER A 103 19.27 -11.81 -23.85
CA SER A 103 19.02 -12.74 -24.97
C SER A 103 18.11 -12.11 -26.02
N ALA A 104 18.35 -12.42 -27.30
CA ALA A 104 17.53 -11.90 -28.40
C ALA A 104 16.10 -12.44 -28.36
N ILE A 105 15.11 -11.54 -28.49
CA ILE A 105 13.67 -11.89 -28.57
C ILE A 105 13.10 -11.54 -29.94
N ALA A 106 13.44 -10.35 -30.45
CA ALA A 106 13.12 -9.94 -31.80
C ALA A 106 14.33 -9.23 -32.41
N GLY A 107 14.71 -9.63 -33.63
CA GLY A 107 15.86 -9.08 -34.33
C GLY A 107 15.64 -7.65 -34.82
N PRO A 108 16.72 -6.95 -35.24
CA PRO A 108 16.63 -5.61 -35.78
C PRO A 108 15.68 -5.53 -36.97
N SER A 109 14.64 -4.70 -36.86
CA SER A 109 13.69 -4.43 -37.93
C SER A 109 13.55 -2.93 -38.14
N ARG A 110 13.65 -2.49 -39.40
CA ARG A 110 13.39 -1.09 -39.76
C ARG A 110 11.88 -0.89 -39.87
N ALA A 111 11.26 -0.44 -38.79
CA ALA A 111 9.83 -0.33 -38.66
C ALA A 111 9.45 0.71 -37.61
N SER A 112 8.21 1.20 -37.67
CA SER A 112 7.64 2.09 -36.65
C SER A 112 6.96 1.35 -35.48
N GLU A 113 6.91 0.02 -35.54
CA GLU A 113 6.49 -0.84 -34.44
C GLU A 113 7.27 -2.16 -34.42
N ILE A 114 7.37 -2.77 -33.25
CA ILE A 114 7.88 -4.13 -33.06
C ILE A 114 6.95 -4.89 -32.10
N THR A 115 6.71 -6.17 -32.39
CA THR A 115 5.99 -7.06 -31.48
C THR A 115 6.99 -7.89 -30.70
N VAL A 116 6.86 -7.88 -29.38
CA VAL A 116 7.68 -8.67 -28.45
C VAL A 116 6.83 -9.81 -27.93
N ASN A 117 7.21 -11.04 -28.27
CA ASN A 117 6.58 -12.23 -27.72
C ASN A 117 7.14 -12.51 -26.34
N ALA A 118 6.30 -12.37 -25.31
CA ALA A 118 6.71 -12.60 -23.94
C ALA A 118 6.93 -14.10 -23.73
N SER A 119 8.05 -14.45 -23.09
CA SER A 119 8.43 -15.84 -22.79
C SER A 119 8.82 -15.98 -21.32
N ALA A 120 8.50 -17.13 -20.73
CA ALA A 120 8.78 -17.39 -19.32
C ALA A 120 10.30 -17.46 -19.08
N GLY A 121 10.73 -17.11 -17.87
CA GLY A 121 12.13 -17.15 -17.46
C GLY A 121 12.91 -15.83 -17.66
N TYR A 122 12.29 -14.81 -18.24
CA TYR A 122 12.83 -13.45 -18.28
C TYR A 122 12.19 -12.57 -17.20
N SER A 123 12.98 -11.77 -16.50
CA SER A 123 12.47 -10.82 -15.49
C SER A 123 12.07 -9.48 -16.12
N THR A 124 12.59 -9.18 -17.31
CA THR A 124 12.36 -7.91 -18.01
C THR A 124 12.57 -8.10 -19.51
N PHE A 125 11.79 -7.39 -20.31
CA PHE A 125 12.02 -7.23 -21.75
C PHE A 125 12.41 -5.77 -22.01
N SER A 126 13.50 -5.56 -22.75
CA SER A 126 13.91 -4.23 -23.23
C SER A 126 13.74 -4.15 -24.74
N VAL A 127 13.24 -3.01 -25.21
CA VAL A 127 13.18 -2.65 -26.62
C VAL A 127 14.00 -1.39 -26.82
N ARG A 128 14.96 -1.45 -27.75
CA ARG A 128 15.82 -0.32 -28.13
C ARG A 128 15.59 0.07 -29.58
N CYS A 129 15.69 1.36 -29.85
CA CYS A 129 15.68 1.95 -31.19
C CYS A 129 17.07 2.50 -31.52
N TYR A 130 17.58 2.21 -32.71
CA TYR A 130 18.89 2.65 -33.19
C TYR A 130 18.77 3.33 -34.56
N GLN A 131 19.74 4.19 -34.89
CA GLN A 131 19.87 4.73 -36.25
C GLN A 131 20.48 3.73 -37.24
N SER A 132 21.22 2.73 -36.73
CA SER A 132 22.04 1.80 -37.51
C SER A 132 21.67 0.35 -37.23
N GLN A 133 21.56 -0.46 -38.28
CA GLN A 133 21.25 -1.89 -38.17
C GLN A 133 22.38 -2.67 -37.49
N ALA A 134 23.64 -2.25 -37.71
CA ALA A 134 24.80 -2.90 -37.11
C ALA A 134 24.79 -2.73 -35.59
N ASP A 135 24.49 -1.53 -35.11
CA ASP A 135 24.39 -1.22 -33.68
C ASP A 135 23.21 -1.94 -33.02
N ALA A 136 22.06 -1.97 -33.71
CA ALA A 136 20.90 -2.75 -33.27
C ALA A 136 21.20 -4.24 -33.14
N SER A 137 22.00 -4.79 -34.07
CA SER A 137 22.43 -6.20 -34.03
C SER A 137 23.42 -6.46 -32.89
N ALA A 138 24.33 -5.52 -32.64
CA ALA A 138 25.33 -5.61 -31.59
C ALA A 138 24.74 -5.45 -30.18
N TRP A 139 23.60 -4.77 -30.04
CA TRP A 139 23.00 -4.41 -28.75
C TRP A 139 23.96 -3.62 -27.87
N ASN A 140 24.41 -2.49 -28.39
CA ASN A 140 25.30 -1.56 -27.69
C ASN A 140 24.53 -0.36 -27.13
N ASP A 141 25.25 0.59 -26.54
CA ASP A 141 24.65 1.78 -25.91
C ASP A 141 24.47 2.96 -26.88
N SER A 142 24.66 2.74 -28.19
CA SER A 142 24.41 3.76 -29.24
C SER A 142 22.94 3.82 -29.67
N PHE A 143 22.01 3.46 -28.78
CA PHE A 143 20.59 3.57 -29.02
C PHE A 143 20.11 5.02 -28.87
N ILE A 144 19.06 5.39 -29.59
CA ILE A 144 18.43 6.72 -29.52
C ILE A 144 17.20 6.74 -28.60
N ALA A 145 16.63 5.57 -28.30
CA ALA A 145 15.54 5.42 -27.32
C ALA A 145 15.50 3.98 -26.79
N GLU A 146 15.11 3.82 -25.53
CA GLU A 146 14.90 2.52 -24.87
C GLU A 146 13.61 2.54 -24.04
N ILE A 147 12.89 1.42 -24.02
CA ILE A 147 11.80 1.17 -23.07
C ILE A 147 11.94 -0.25 -22.52
N SER A 148 11.64 -0.43 -21.23
CA SER A 148 11.64 -1.73 -20.57
C SER A 148 10.26 -2.07 -20.03
N VAL A 149 9.88 -3.34 -20.13
CA VAL A 149 8.65 -3.91 -19.60
C VAL A 149 9.03 -5.02 -18.62
N GLY A 150 8.73 -4.81 -17.34
CA GLY A 150 8.98 -5.80 -16.29
C GLY A 150 8.01 -6.98 -16.36
N VAL A 151 8.48 -8.14 -15.91
CA VAL A 151 7.63 -9.31 -15.66
C VAL A 151 7.42 -9.41 -14.15
N SER A 152 6.17 -9.42 -13.72
CA SER A 152 5.80 -9.52 -12.30
C SER A 152 4.99 -10.78 -12.03
N TYR A 153 5.34 -11.44 -10.93
CA TYR A 153 4.55 -12.51 -10.34
C TYR A 153 3.66 -11.85 -9.29
N ASP A 154 2.34 -11.81 -9.52
CA ASP A 154 1.44 -11.24 -8.52
C ASP A 154 1.34 -12.20 -7.33
N GLY A 155 1.61 -11.70 -6.12
CA GLY A 155 1.44 -12.46 -4.88
C GLY A 155 -0.01 -12.55 -4.41
N ALA A 156 -0.97 -12.04 -5.20
CA ALA A 156 -2.38 -11.95 -4.83
C ALA A 156 -3.18 -13.19 -5.27
N SER A 157 -2.72 -13.93 -6.28
CA SER A 157 -3.53 -14.94 -6.96
C SER A 157 -3.12 -16.40 -6.70
N GLY A 158 -2.51 -16.69 -5.55
CA GLY A 158 -2.42 -18.05 -5.02
C GLY A 158 -1.61 -19.02 -5.87
N ARG A 159 -0.31 -18.78 -6.00
CA ARG A 159 0.63 -19.90 -5.93
C ARG A 159 1.39 -19.71 -4.64
N ASP A 160 1.11 -20.52 -3.63
CA ASP A 160 2.03 -20.63 -2.50
C ASP A 160 3.41 -20.91 -3.14
N ALA A 161 4.41 -20.07 -2.83
CA ALA A 161 5.75 -20.38 -3.30
C ALA A 161 6.09 -21.80 -2.80
N SER A 162 6.65 -22.62 -3.68
CA SER A 162 7.00 -24.01 -3.39
C SER A 162 7.77 -24.09 -2.07
N GLU A 163 7.31 -24.88 -1.09
CA GLU A 163 7.93 -24.90 0.24
C GLU A 163 9.41 -25.29 0.10
N PRO A 164 10.36 -24.45 0.56
CA PRO A 164 11.76 -24.78 0.55
C PRO A 164 11.98 -26.01 1.42
N ARG A 165 12.37 -27.12 0.80
CA ARG A 165 12.52 -28.40 1.51
C ARG A 165 13.99 -28.75 1.64
N PRO A 166 14.58 -28.67 2.84
CA PRO A 166 15.94 -29.10 3.06
C PRO A 166 16.03 -30.63 2.91
N ARG A 167 16.92 -31.09 2.02
CA ARG A 167 17.17 -32.52 1.76
C ARG A 167 18.54 -32.98 2.27
N GLY A 168 19.25 -32.13 3.01
CA GLY A 168 20.59 -32.41 3.52
C GLY A 168 21.64 -32.42 2.42
N PHE A 169 22.74 -33.15 2.61
CA PHE A 169 23.75 -33.31 1.56
C PHE A 169 23.19 -34.00 0.32
N PHE A 170 23.66 -33.59 -0.85
CA PHE A 170 23.35 -34.29 -2.09
C PHE A 170 23.71 -35.77 -1.96
N ALA A 171 22.76 -36.63 -2.29
CA ALA A 171 22.92 -38.07 -2.25
C ALA A 171 22.56 -38.65 -3.61
N LYS A 172 23.51 -39.36 -4.22
CA LYS A 172 23.31 -40.03 -5.51
C LYS A 172 22.20 -41.08 -5.40
N GLY A 173 21.26 -41.06 -6.35
CA GLY A 173 20.10 -41.96 -6.37
C GLY A 173 18.81 -41.33 -5.85
N ASN A 174 18.88 -40.17 -5.19
CA ASN A 174 17.70 -39.38 -4.87
C ASN A 174 17.27 -38.49 -6.04
N THR A 175 15.97 -38.22 -6.09
CA THR A 175 15.37 -37.24 -6.99
C THR A 175 15.04 -35.97 -6.23
N TYR A 176 15.43 -34.84 -6.82
CA TYR A 176 15.21 -33.50 -6.31
C TYR A 176 14.31 -32.74 -7.28
N VAL A 177 13.33 -32.00 -6.77
CA VAL A 177 12.31 -31.36 -7.61
C VAL A 177 12.11 -29.90 -7.26
N TRP A 178 11.64 -29.15 -8.26
CA TRP A 178 10.93 -27.90 -8.04
C TRP A 178 9.53 -28.04 -8.66
N ASN A 179 8.50 -28.13 -7.82
CA ASN A 179 7.11 -28.28 -8.24
C ASN A 179 6.20 -27.38 -7.37
N GLU A 180 4.87 -27.52 -7.49
CA GLU A 180 3.91 -26.70 -6.74
C GLU A 180 4.10 -26.79 -5.22
N ASP A 181 4.47 -27.96 -4.71
CA ASP A 181 4.55 -28.22 -3.28
C ASP A 181 5.95 -27.97 -2.70
N TYR A 182 7.01 -28.22 -3.45
CA TYR A 182 8.38 -28.32 -2.93
C TYR A 182 9.43 -27.68 -3.84
N HIS A 183 10.37 -26.96 -3.22
CA HIS A 183 11.63 -26.54 -3.83
C HIS A 183 12.79 -27.20 -3.07
N ASP A 184 13.31 -28.30 -3.60
CA ASP A 184 14.33 -29.06 -2.90
C ASP A 184 15.67 -28.31 -2.81
N ILE A 185 16.22 -28.26 -1.60
CA ILE A 185 17.51 -27.65 -1.28
C ILE A 185 18.48 -28.74 -0.80
N VAL A 186 19.67 -28.83 -1.41
CA VAL A 186 20.74 -29.76 -1.05
C VAL A 186 22.01 -29.02 -0.63
N LEU A 187 22.86 -29.69 0.13
CA LEU A 187 24.22 -29.24 0.43
C LEU A 187 25.23 -29.97 -0.45
N ALA A 188 26.15 -29.25 -1.08
CA ALA A 188 27.29 -29.84 -1.78
C ALA A 188 28.59 -29.16 -1.37
N THR A 189 29.69 -29.91 -1.37
CA THR A 189 31.00 -29.41 -0.93
C THR A 189 31.89 -29.12 -2.13
N PHE A 190 32.37 -27.88 -2.23
CA PHE A 190 33.36 -27.44 -3.21
C PHE A 190 34.52 -26.79 -2.47
N ASN A 191 35.76 -27.17 -2.77
CA ASN A 191 36.96 -26.58 -2.16
C ASN A 191 36.90 -26.50 -0.61
N ASN A 192 36.48 -27.59 0.04
CA ASN A 192 36.24 -27.67 1.50
C ASN A 192 35.17 -26.70 2.05
N ARG A 193 34.37 -26.07 1.20
CA ARG A 193 33.24 -25.21 1.57
C ARG A 193 31.94 -25.92 1.27
N THR A 194 31.08 -26.07 2.27
CA THR A 194 29.70 -26.55 2.08
C THR A 194 28.83 -25.40 1.62
N ILE A 195 28.09 -25.61 0.52
CA ILE A 195 27.29 -24.59 -0.14
C ILE A 195 25.89 -25.17 -0.38
N PRO A 196 24.83 -24.43 -0.02
CA PRO A 196 23.47 -24.84 -0.32
C PRO A 196 23.13 -24.54 -1.79
N PHE A 197 22.45 -25.49 -2.42
CA PHE A 197 21.96 -25.42 -3.79
C PHE A 197 20.48 -25.77 -3.83
N ARG A 198 19.73 -25.12 -4.73
CA ARG A 198 18.34 -25.46 -5.00
C ARG A 198 18.14 -25.83 -6.47
N VAL A 199 17.09 -26.60 -6.76
CA VAL A 199 16.76 -27.01 -8.13
C VAL A 199 16.42 -25.79 -8.97
N ARG A 200 17.06 -25.63 -10.13
CA ARG A 200 16.99 -24.41 -10.96
C ARG A 200 15.75 -24.32 -11.85
N ALA A 201 15.19 -25.45 -12.26
CA ALA A 201 14.12 -25.48 -13.26
C ALA A 201 12.83 -26.08 -12.71
N TYR A 202 11.77 -25.26 -12.71
CA TYR A 202 10.42 -25.66 -12.30
C TYR A 202 9.85 -26.75 -13.22
N GLY A 203 9.16 -27.72 -12.63
CA GLY A 203 8.56 -28.87 -13.33
C GLY A 203 9.57 -29.93 -13.74
N THR A 204 10.85 -29.76 -13.40
CA THR A 204 11.91 -30.73 -13.71
C THR A 204 12.36 -31.47 -12.47
N SER A 205 12.92 -32.67 -12.70
CA SER A 205 13.51 -33.48 -11.65
C SER A 205 15.00 -33.65 -11.91
N VAL A 206 15.80 -33.50 -10.85
CA VAL A 206 17.26 -33.51 -10.90
C VAL A 206 17.76 -34.70 -10.10
N THR A 207 18.68 -35.45 -10.68
CA THR A 207 19.30 -36.65 -10.07
C THR A 207 20.83 -36.58 -10.06
N VAL A 208 21.41 -35.51 -10.62
CA VAL A 208 22.85 -35.30 -10.74
C VAL A 208 23.33 -34.26 -9.73
N ALA A 209 24.58 -34.38 -9.26
CA ALA A 209 25.16 -33.45 -8.29
C ALA A 209 25.41 -32.07 -8.92
N PRO A 210 25.44 -31.00 -8.11
CA PRO A 210 25.97 -29.72 -8.54
C PRO A 210 27.40 -29.88 -9.06
N THR A 211 27.76 -29.14 -10.10
CA THR A 211 29.07 -29.19 -10.75
C THR A 211 29.88 -27.91 -10.60
N SER A 212 29.29 -26.83 -10.08
CA SER A 212 29.91 -25.51 -9.92
C SER A 212 29.49 -24.83 -8.63
N ILE A 213 30.40 -24.03 -8.05
CA ILE A 213 30.18 -23.19 -6.88
C ILE A 213 29.10 -22.12 -7.11
N ASP A 214 28.97 -21.63 -8.34
CA ASP A 214 28.03 -20.57 -8.74
C ASP A 214 26.70 -21.13 -9.27
N GLY A 215 26.53 -22.45 -9.25
CA GLY A 215 25.42 -23.16 -9.87
C GLY A 215 25.70 -23.60 -11.32
N ASP A 216 24.79 -24.40 -11.85
CA ASP A 216 24.87 -25.02 -13.18
C ASP A 216 23.49 -25.13 -13.84
N ALA A 217 23.35 -25.94 -14.88
CA ALA A 217 22.08 -26.11 -15.60
C ALA A 217 20.93 -26.61 -14.70
N ASN A 218 21.22 -27.39 -13.66
CA ASN A 218 20.24 -28.01 -12.78
C ASN A 218 20.16 -27.35 -11.40
N TRP A 219 21.23 -26.68 -10.97
CA TRP A 219 21.38 -26.16 -9.61
C TRP A 219 21.66 -24.67 -9.59
N GLU A 220 21.03 -23.96 -8.65
CA GLU A 220 21.31 -22.57 -8.34
C GLU A 220 21.92 -22.48 -6.94
N ALA A 221 23.01 -21.72 -6.77
CA ALA A 221 23.63 -21.51 -5.46
C ALA A 221 22.75 -20.60 -4.60
N ALA A 222 22.27 -21.11 -3.46
CA ALA A 222 21.39 -20.37 -2.56
C ALA A 222 22.22 -19.47 -1.63
N GLN A 223 22.36 -18.17 -1.91
CA GLN A 223 23.02 -17.25 -0.97
C GLN A 223 22.19 -17.16 0.33
N GLN A 224 22.82 -17.35 1.49
CA GLN A 224 22.12 -17.78 2.73
C GLN A 224 21.16 -16.76 3.38
N TYR A 225 21.16 -15.47 3.00
CA TYR A 225 20.42 -14.43 3.74
C TYR A 225 19.31 -13.71 2.95
N MET A 226 19.52 -13.35 1.68
CA MET A 226 18.50 -12.65 0.88
C MET A 226 17.36 -13.57 0.42
N PHE A 227 17.63 -14.86 0.25
CA PHE A 227 16.69 -15.80 -0.35
C PHE A 227 15.68 -16.38 0.65
N VAL A 228 16.12 -16.75 1.86
CA VAL A 228 15.22 -17.27 2.90
C VAL A 228 14.26 -16.18 3.37
N ALA A 229 14.71 -14.92 3.47
CA ALA A 229 13.84 -13.81 3.87
C ALA A 229 12.76 -13.51 2.83
N MET A 230 13.11 -13.54 1.53
CA MET A 230 12.17 -13.22 0.46
C MET A 230 11.22 -14.38 0.17
N ASP A 231 11.70 -15.63 0.15
CA ASP A 231 10.81 -16.80 0.04
C ASP A 231 9.90 -16.93 1.28
N MET A 232 10.39 -16.68 2.51
CA MET A 232 9.53 -16.70 3.70
C MET A 232 8.49 -15.57 3.70
N ALA A 233 8.83 -14.39 3.19
CA ALA A 233 7.86 -13.30 3.00
C ALA A 233 6.79 -13.69 1.97
N LEU A 234 7.17 -14.29 0.84
CA LEU A 234 6.24 -14.76 -0.18
C LEU A 234 5.36 -15.94 0.28
N ILE A 235 5.91 -16.95 0.95
CA ILE A 235 5.18 -18.14 1.47
C ILE A 235 4.17 -17.74 2.55
N ARG A 236 4.51 -16.76 3.38
CA ARG A 236 3.61 -16.25 4.44
C ARG A 236 2.61 -15.23 3.93
N LYS A 237 2.54 -14.98 2.62
CA LYS A 237 1.67 -13.97 1.99
C LYS A 237 1.88 -12.57 2.58
N ILE A 238 3.09 -12.29 3.07
CA ILE A 238 3.47 -10.95 3.52
C ILE A 238 3.86 -10.19 2.26
N ARG A 239 3.03 -9.23 1.88
CA ARG A 239 3.29 -8.43 0.68
C ARG A 239 4.46 -7.48 0.97
N ALA A 240 5.38 -7.33 0.02
CA ALA A 240 6.61 -6.54 0.22
C ALA A 240 6.35 -5.03 0.40
N ASP A 241 5.15 -4.55 0.11
CA ASP A 241 4.64 -3.23 0.45
C ASP A 241 4.27 -3.04 1.93
N GLU A 242 4.28 -4.11 2.74
CA GLU A 242 3.91 -4.09 4.17
C GLU A 242 5.10 -4.29 5.13
N ILE A 243 6.34 -4.15 4.65
CA ILE A 243 7.55 -4.23 5.49
C ILE A 243 8.23 -2.85 5.55
N TYR A 244 7.97 -2.18 6.69
CA TYR A 244 8.44 -0.89 7.19
C TYR A 244 8.05 0.37 6.40
N VAL A 245 6.97 1.01 6.86
CA VAL A 245 6.72 2.44 6.68
C VAL A 245 6.28 3.03 8.03
N ASP A 246 6.93 4.10 8.47
CA ASP A 246 6.31 5.01 9.46
C ASP A 246 4.93 5.43 8.91
N ASP A 247 3.91 5.49 9.76
CA ASP A 247 2.52 5.86 9.40
C ASP A 247 1.76 4.91 8.45
N LEU A 248 1.77 3.59 8.72
CA LEU A 248 0.94 2.63 7.98
C LEU A 248 -0.58 2.88 8.20
N VAL A 249 -1.26 3.40 7.17
CA VAL A 249 -2.72 3.48 7.11
C VAL A 249 -3.27 2.22 6.45
N VAL A 250 -3.83 1.30 7.26
CA VAL A 250 -4.40 0.05 6.76
C VAL A 250 -5.83 0.27 6.27
N GLN A 251 -6.09 -0.02 4.99
CA GLN A 251 -7.41 0.03 4.37
C GLN A 251 -7.90 -1.40 4.06
N ASN A 252 -9.22 -1.61 4.03
CA ASN A 252 -9.85 -2.89 3.64
C ASN A 252 -9.53 -4.06 4.58
N VAL A 253 -9.53 -3.80 5.90
CA VAL A 253 -9.35 -4.83 6.92
C VAL A 253 -10.63 -5.65 7.07
N LEU A 254 -10.51 -6.98 7.13
CA LEU A 254 -11.59 -7.89 7.52
C LEU A 254 -11.04 -8.98 8.45
N ALA A 255 -11.26 -8.82 9.75
CA ALA A 255 -10.92 -9.83 10.74
C ALA A 255 -12.13 -10.71 11.05
N ARG A 256 -11.95 -12.04 11.11
CA ARG A 256 -12.99 -13.01 11.45
C ARG A 256 -12.62 -13.81 12.69
N ASP A 257 -13.61 -14.26 13.46
CA ASP A 257 -13.39 -15.23 14.54
C ASP A 257 -13.20 -16.66 14.01
N LYS A 258 -12.97 -17.62 14.92
CA LYS A 258 -12.79 -19.05 14.59
C LYS A 258 -13.99 -19.65 13.87
N THR A 259 -15.17 -19.04 13.96
CA THR A 259 -16.40 -19.49 13.31
C THR A 259 -16.60 -18.83 11.93
N GLY A 260 -15.71 -17.93 11.53
CA GLY A 260 -15.80 -17.18 10.28
C GLY A 260 -16.66 -15.92 10.37
N LYS A 261 -17.16 -15.55 11.56
CA LYS A 261 -17.93 -14.32 11.76
C LYS A 261 -16.99 -13.12 11.71
N ALA A 262 -17.35 -12.10 10.93
CA ALA A 262 -16.59 -10.85 10.87
C ALA A 262 -16.67 -10.10 12.21
N MET A 263 -15.50 -9.75 12.76
CA MET A 263 -15.32 -9.11 14.06
C MET A 263 -14.78 -7.69 13.96
N CYS A 264 -14.02 -7.40 12.90
CA CYS A 264 -13.55 -6.06 12.56
C CYS A 264 -13.62 -5.90 11.04
N GLN A 265 -14.14 -4.77 10.58
CA GLN A 265 -14.05 -4.37 9.18
C GLN A 265 -13.70 -2.89 9.09
N ILE A 266 -12.73 -2.55 8.23
CA ILE A 266 -12.43 -1.18 7.81
C ILE A 266 -12.58 -1.15 6.30
N ASP A 267 -13.62 -0.51 5.79
CA ASP A 267 -13.90 -0.42 4.35
C ASP A 267 -13.43 0.94 3.83
N GLY A 268 -12.34 0.93 3.05
CA GLY A 268 -11.80 2.14 2.43
C GLY A 268 -12.51 2.52 1.13
N GLU A 269 -13.31 1.63 0.54
CA GLU A 269 -13.96 1.81 -0.75
C GLU A 269 -15.27 2.61 -0.61
N ASN A 270 -16.00 2.40 0.48
CA ASN A 270 -17.26 3.11 0.77
C ASN A 270 -17.09 4.34 1.68
N GLY A 271 -15.96 5.06 1.55
CA GLY A 271 -15.73 6.31 2.29
C GLY A 271 -15.32 6.12 3.75
N GLY A 272 -14.76 4.97 4.13
CA GLY A 272 -14.23 4.74 5.48
C GLY A 272 -15.21 4.09 6.45
N ILE A 273 -16.34 3.54 5.98
CA ILE A 273 -17.30 2.81 6.82
C ILE A 273 -16.62 1.62 7.49
N GLY A 274 -17.00 1.30 8.73
CA GLY A 274 -16.41 0.15 9.39
C GLY A 274 -17.13 -0.26 10.66
N PHE A 275 -16.71 -1.39 11.19
CA PHE A 275 -17.23 -1.88 12.46
C PHE A 275 -16.19 -2.66 13.26
N LEU A 276 -16.43 -2.71 14.57
CA LEU A 276 -15.64 -3.44 15.54
C LEU A 276 -16.55 -4.28 16.46
N ALA A 277 -15.97 -5.27 17.11
CA ALA A 277 -16.63 -6.18 18.05
C ALA A 277 -17.86 -6.88 17.45
N GLY A 278 -17.77 -7.31 16.19
CA GLY A 278 -18.83 -8.05 15.51
C GLY A 278 -20.06 -7.19 15.15
N GLY A 279 -19.85 -5.88 14.95
CA GLY A 279 -20.89 -4.94 14.57
C GLY A 279 -21.44 -4.11 15.74
N ASN A 280 -20.85 -4.20 16.93
CA ASN A 280 -21.34 -3.48 18.10
C ASN A 280 -20.87 -2.02 18.15
N ILE A 281 -19.74 -1.72 17.51
CA ILE A 281 -19.29 -0.35 17.25
C ILE A 281 -19.25 -0.23 15.74
N ARG A 282 -19.89 0.79 15.19
CA ARG A 282 -19.89 1.07 13.75
C ARG A 282 -19.61 2.54 13.52
N TRP A 283 -19.09 2.87 12.34
CA TRP A 283 -18.98 4.26 11.92
C TRP A 283 -19.38 4.41 10.46
N ASP A 284 -19.95 5.57 10.13
CA ASP A 284 -20.29 5.92 8.75
C ASP A 284 -19.13 6.61 8.03
N ALA A 285 -19.32 6.91 6.75
CA ALA A 285 -18.34 7.59 5.91
C ALA A 285 -18.03 9.04 6.35
N ASN A 286 -18.85 9.61 7.24
CA ASN A 286 -18.63 10.95 7.79
C ASN A 286 -17.90 10.90 9.14
N GLY A 287 -17.55 9.70 9.63
CA GLY A 287 -16.89 9.49 10.92
C GLY A 287 -17.84 9.51 12.12
N ASN A 288 -19.15 9.48 11.91
CA ASN A 288 -20.10 9.37 13.01
C ASN A 288 -20.03 7.95 13.59
N VAL A 289 -19.89 7.83 14.92
CA VAL A 289 -19.80 6.54 15.60
C VAL A 289 -21.16 6.14 16.17
N PHE A 290 -21.61 4.93 15.83
CA PHE A 290 -22.83 4.30 16.30
C PHE A 290 -22.49 3.12 17.19
N GLN A 291 -23.14 3.04 18.36
CA GLN A 291 -22.91 1.99 19.34
C GLN A 291 -24.19 1.16 19.51
N ASP A 292 -24.07 -0.16 19.38
CA ASP A 292 -25.16 -1.12 19.58
C ASP A 292 -25.49 -1.26 21.07
N ALA A 293 -26.78 -1.40 21.39
CA ALA A 293 -27.23 -1.53 22.77
C ALA A 293 -26.68 -2.77 23.52
N SER A 294 -26.12 -3.75 22.81
CA SER A 294 -25.40 -4.89 23.37
C SER A 294 -24.05 -4.51 24.03
N ILE A 295 -23.50 -3.32 23.77
CA ILE A 295 -22.42 -2.74 24.59
C ILE A 295 -22.94 -2.43 26.00
N PHE A 296 -24.18 -1.95 26.13
CA PHE A 296 -24.80 -1.73 27.43
C PHE A 296 -25.02 -3.04 28.20
N ARG A 297 -25.21 -4.18 27.52
CA ARG A 297 -25.24 -5.51 28.17
C ARG A 297 -23.92 -5.93 28.84
N LYS A 298 -22.80 -5.27 28.53
CA LYS A 298 -21.51 -5.45 29.24
C LYS A 298 -21.35 -4.52 30.44
N LEU A 299 -22.24 -3.53 30.62
CA LEU A 299 -22.31 -2.78 31.86
C LEU A 299 -22.78 -3.70 32.97
N LYS A 300 -22.31 -3.47 34.20
CA LYS A 300 -22.83 -4.22 35.34
C LYS A 300 -24.28 -3.83 35.52
N LEU A 301 -25.17 -4.75 35.20
CA LEU A 301 -26.60 -4.59 35.41
C LEU A 301 -26.88 -4.68 36.91
N LEU A 302 -27.44 -3.61 37.48
CA LEU A 302 -27.86 -3.65 38.87
C LEU A 302 -29.24 -4.31 38.96
N GLU A 303 -29.30 -5.39 39.72
CA GLU A 303 -30.54 -6.09 40.01
C GLU A 303 -31.20 -5.47 41.25
N SER A 304 -32.49 -5.12 41.12
CA SER A 304 -33.31 -4.78 42.28
C SER A 304 -33.40 -5.98 43.20
N LYS A 305 -33.09 -5.79 44.49
CA LYS A 305 -33.38 -6.79 45.53
C LYS A 305 -34.70 -6.37 46.16
N SER A 306 -35.66 -7.29 46.26
CA SER A 306 -37.01 -7.02 46.79
C SER A 306 -37.03 -6.38 48.18
N ASP A 307 -35.93 -6.53 48.94
CA ASP A 307 -35.83 -6.14 50.34
C ASP A 307 -34.86 -4.95 50.57
N SER A 308 -34.33 -4.34 49.50
CA SER A 308 -33.38 -3.22 49.60
C SER A 308 -33.76 -2.06 48.67
N TYR A 309 -33.85 -0.86 49.25
CA TYR A 309 -34.07 0.40 48.54
C TYR A 309 -32.78 1.16 48.27
N GLU A 310 -31.65 0.59 48.67
CA GLU A 310 -30.32 1.18 48.51
C GLU A 310 -29.41 0.25 47.70
N TYR A 311 -28.69 0.83 46.74
CA TYR A 311 -27.72 0.13 45.90
C TYR A 311 -26.39 0.84 45.97
N TYR A 312 -25.35 0.14 46.43
CA TYR A 312 -24.00 0.68 46.49
C TYR A 312 -23.22 0.18 45.27
N LEU A 313 -22.67 1.10 44.49
CA LEU A 313 -21.87 0.76 43.33
C LEU A 313 -20.49 0.25 43.78
N ASP A 314 -20.20 -1.02 43.49
CA ASP A 314 -18.91 -1.63 43.79
C ASP A 314 -17.95 -1.51 42.61
N PHE A 315 -17.01 -0.58 42.72
CA PHE A 315 -16.06 -0.25 41.66
C PHE A 315 -15.01 -1.35 41.43
N ASN A 316 -14.85 -2.31 42.36
CA ASN A 316 -13.99 -3.47 42.15
C ASN A 316 -14.53 -4.41 41.06
N THR A 317 -15.84 -4.33 40.80
CA THR A 317 -16.53 -5.19 39.83
C THR A 317 -16.80 -4.50 38.50
N GLY A 318 -16.48 -3.21 38.37
CA GLY A 318 -16.64 -2.43 37.15
C GLY A 318 -16.87 -0.95 37.43
N LEU A 319 -16.65 -0.10 36.42
CA LEU A 319 -16.81 1.36 36.50
C LEU A 319 -18.00 1.88 35.69
N ASN A 320 -18.67 1.00 34.94
CA ASN A 320 -19.77 1.37 34.05
C ASN A 320 -21.00 0.51 34.41
N PHE A 321 -22.12 1.17 34.74
CA PHE A 321 -23.29 0.54 35.33
C PHE A 321 -24.56 0.85 34.53
N GLU A 322 -25.37 -0.18 34.29
CA GLU A 322 -26.72 -0.03 33.75
C GLU A 322 -27.73 0.01 34.91
N ILE A 323 -28.41 1.14 35.05
CA ILE A 323 -29.35 1.41 36.13
C ILE A 323 -30.82 1.38 35.67
N SER A 324 -31.07 0.99 34.41
CA SER A 324 -32.38 0.96 33.74
C SER A 324 -33.45 0.12 34.44
N ARG A 325 -33.11 -0.75 35.38
CA ARG A 325 -34.06 -1.63 36.07
C ARG A 325 -34.45 -1.14 37.46
N ILE A 326 -33.83 -0.08 37.95
CA ILE A 326 -34.08 0.48 39.28
C ILE A 326 -34.99 1.70 39.13
N PHE A 327 -36.22 1.58 39.65
CA PHE A 327 -37.22 2.64 39.58
C PHE A 327 -37.74 2.99 40.96
N SER A 328 -37.87 4.28 41.24
CA SER A 328 -38.54 4.74 42.46
C SER A 328 -40.04 4.48 42.39
N LEU A 329 -40.60 3.91 43.45
CA LEU A 329 -42.04 3.73 43.61
C LEU A 329 -42.66 4.99 44.23
N PRO A 330 -43.98 5.26 44.07
CA PRO A 330 -44.63 6.45 44.62
C PRO A 330 -44.54 6.55 46.14
N THR A 331 -44.46 5.40 46.82
CA THR A 331 -44.45 5.29 48.28
C THR A 331 -43.04 5.15 48.85
N GLN A 332 -42.02 4.89 48.02
CA GLN A 332 -40.66 4.65 48.49
C GLN A 332 -39.63 4.89 47.39
N GLU A 333 -38.59 5.65 47.71
CA GLU A 333 -37.54 6.02 46.78
C GLU A 333 -36.37 5.03 46.79
N GLU A 334 -36.03 4.49 45.62
CA GLU A 334 -34.77 3.77 45.41
C GLU A 334 -33.60 4.76 45.32
N THR A 335 -32.50 4.45 46.01
CA THR A 335 -31.29 5.29 46.05
C THR A 335 -30.06 4.49 45.62
N ILE A 336 -29.30 5.04 44.68
CA ILE A 336 -28.03 4.50 44.20
C ILE A 336 -26.91 5.35 44.80
N TYR A 337 -25.93 4.71 45.41
CA TYR A 337 -24.77 5.36 46.01
C TYR A 337 -23.53 5.14 45.15
N LEU A 338 -22.98 6.24 44.63
CA LEU A 338 -21.59 6.27 44.19
C LEU A 338 -20.68 6.20 45.42
N PRO A 339 -19.49 5.59 45.31
CA PRO A 339 -18.52 5.61 46.40
C PRO A 339 -18.06 7.04 46.71
N ASN A 340 -17.43 7.22 47.87
CA ASN A 340 -16.85 8.51 48.24
C ASN A 340 -15.79 8.90 47.19
N ALA A 341 -15.95 10.07 46.58
CA ALA A 341 -15.07 10.53 45.50
C ALA A 341 -13.61 10.66 45.96
N ALA A 342 -13.35 10.93 47.24
CA ALA A 342 -11.99 11.02 47.79
C ALA A 342 -11.20 9.71 47.68
N GLU A 343 -11.88 8.56 47.70
CA GLU A 343 -11.24 7.25 47.55
C GLU A 343 -10.89 6.92 46.09
N TYR A 344 -11.40 7.70 45.13
CA TYR A 344 -11.31 7.42 43.69
C TYR A 344 -10.84 8.64 42.89
N GLU A 345 -10.05 9.54 43.49
CA GLU A 345 -9.55 10.74 42.81
C GLU A 345 -8.91 10.45 41.45
N GLY A 346 -9.34 11.18 40.42
CA GLY A 346 -8.94 10.99 39.02
C GLY A 346 -9.70 9.88 38.30
N GLY A 347 -10.41 9.01 39.02
CA GLY A 347 -11.23 7.93 38.49
C GLY A 347 -12.50 8.43 37.80
N GLU A 348 -12.97 7.65 36.83
CA GLU A 348 -14.17 7.93 36.04
C GLU A 348 -15.16 6.77 36.12
N CYS A 349 -16.45 7.10 36.10
CA CYS A 349 -17.52 6.11 36.05
C CYS A 349 -18.66 6.57 35.14
N MET A 350 -19.43 5.59 34.66
CA MET A 350 -20.54 5.82 33.75
C MET A 350 -21.82 5.19 34.28
N LEU A 351 -22.92 5.96 34.24
CA LEU A 351 -24.25 5.51 34.62
C LEU A 351 -25.19 5.63 33.40
N TYR A 352 -25.75 4.52 32.97
CA TYR A 352 -26.69 4.47 31.85
C TYR A 352 -28.10 4.13 32.34
N ASN A 353 -29.08 4.98 31.99
CA ASN A 353 -30.49 4.72 32.21
C ASN A 353 -31.22 4.54 30.87
N GLY A 354 -31.37 3.29 30.43
CA GLY A 354 -32.07 2.92 29.20
C GLY A 354 -33.58 2.73 29.33
N ALA A 355 -34.17 2.99 30.50
CA ALA A 355 -35.60 2.80 30.70
C ALA A 355 -36.44 3.95 30.14
N VAL A 356 -37.65 3.64 29.66
CA VAL A 356 -38.71 4.63 29.38
C VAL A 356 -39.73 4.55 30.52
N TYR A 357 -40.04 5.68 31.15
CA TYR A 357 -40.99 5.73 32.27
C TYR A 357 -42.32 5.10 31.87
N THR A 358 -42.67 3.96 32.47
CA THR A 358 -43.98 3.33 32.28
C THR A 358 -44.74 3.39 33.60
N ARG A 359 -45.74 4.28 33.60
CA ARG A 359 -46.83 4.48 34.57
C ARG A 359 -46.50 4.06 36.02
N LEU A 360 -46.18 5.08 36.83
CA LEU A 360 -46.17 5.12 38.31
C LEU A 360 -44.79 5.12 39.01
N GLY A 361 -43.66 5.28 38.32
CA GLY A 361 -42.35 5.43 38.99
C GLY A 361 -41.36 6.34 38.26
N GLY A 362 -40.60 7.14 39.01
CA GLY A 362 -39.55 8.05 38.49
C GLY A 362 -38.15 7.43 38.57
N PRO A 363 -37.11 8.08 38.02
CA PRO A 363 -35.75 7.55 38.09
C PRO A 363 -35.26 7.47 39.55
N ALA A 364 -34.51 6.41 39.86
CA ALA A 364 -33.87 6.25 41.16
C ALA A 364 -32.97 7.46 41.47
N SER A 365 -32.93 7.89 42.72
CA SER A 365 -32.02 8.96 43.10
C SER A 365 -30.59 8.46 43.17
N ILE A 366 -29.66 9.35 42.90
CA ILE A 366 -28.23 9.05 42.95
C ILE A 366 -27.60 10.00 43.96
N LYS A 367 -26.85 9.42 44.91
CA LYS A 367 -26.16 10.10 46.00
C LYS A 367 -24.71 9.65 46.07
N VAL A 368 -23.89 10.38 46.82
CA VAL A 368 -22.52 9.96 47.14
C VAL A 368 -22.51 9.36 48.55
N ALA A 369 -21.92 8.18 48.69
CA ALA A 369 -21.71 7.53 49.98
C ALA A 369 -20.89 8.45 50.90
N GLY A 370 -21.24 8.49 52.19
CA GLY A 370 -20.60 9.39 53.16
C GLY A 370 -21.07 10.84 53.08
N GLY A 371 -22.09 11.17 52.29
CA GLY A 371 -22.71 12.51 52.27
C GLY A 371 -22.02 13.52 51.34
N GLY A 372 -21.18 13.06 50.42
CA GLY A 372 -20.53 13.91 49.41
C GLY A 372 -21.52 14.52 48.41
N SER A 373 -21.01 15.40 47.55
CA SER A 373 -21.80 16.14 46.56
C SER A 373 -21.28 15.94 45.14
N PHE A 374 -22.17 16.12 44.17
CA PHE A 374 -21.88 16.23 42.76
C PHE A 374 -21.63 17.68 42.35
N ILE A 375 -20.86 17.87 41.28
CA ILE A 375 -20.79 19.14 40.55
C ILE A 375 -21.38 18.91 39.15
N ILE A 376 -22.41 19.67 38.81
CA ILE A 376 -23.04 19.67 37.48
C ILE A 376 -23.13 21.14 37.04
N ASP A 377 -22.58 21.46 35.87
CA ASP A 377 -22.57 22.83 35.32
C ASP A 377 -22.07 23.91 36.30
N GLY A 378 -21.13 23.54 37.19
CA GLY A 378 -20.56 24.43 38.20
C GLY A 378 -21.36 24.57 39.49
N GLU A 379 -22.53 23.94 39.59
CA GLU A 379 -23.37 23.93 40.79
C GLU A 379 -23.24 22.63 41.60
N TYR A 380 -23.48 22.74 42.91
CA TYR A 380 -23.35 21.64 43.86
C TYR A 380 -24.70 20.97 44.12
N TYR A 381 -24.73 19.64 44.00
CA TYR A 381 -25.92 18.84 44.25
C TYR A 381 -25.62 17.69 45.20
N SER A 382 -26.40 17.54 46.27
CA SER A 382 -26.31 16.37 47.17
C SER A 382 -27.03 15.14 46.63
N LYS A 383 -27.89 15.34 45.62
CA LYS A 383 -28.78 14.33 45.06
C LYS A 383 -29.11 14.68 43.61
N ILE A 384 -29.02 13.69 42.73
CA ILE A 384 -29.26 13.86 41.28
C ILE A 384 -30.07 12.69 40.72
N VAL A 385 -30.46 12.79 39.45
CA VAL A 385 -31.00 11.69 38.64
C VAL A 385 -30.38 11.67 37.25
N VAL A 386 -30.28 10.47 36.68
CA VAL A 386 -30.00 10.29 35.25
C VAL A 386 -31.34 10.04 34.55
N PRO A 387 -31.78 10.93 33.64
CA PRO A 387 -33.07 10.77 32.96
C PRO A 387 -33.15 9.49 32.13
N SER A 388 -34.38 9.06 31.83
CA SER A 388 -34.65 8.01 30.86
C SER A 388 -33.93 8.23 29.53
N LEU A 389 -33.49 7.11 28.93
CA LEU A 389 -32.74 7.08 27.67
C LEU A 389 -31.52 8.00 27.67
N SER A 390 -30.89 8.20 28.84
CA SER A 390 -29.75 9.10 29.01
C SER A 390 -28.57 8.40 29.67
N LEU A 391 -27.40 9.00 29.51
CA LEU A 391 -26.13 8.58 30.08
C LEU A 391 -25.57 9.73 30.91
N ALA A 392 -24.90 9.44 32.02
CA ALA A 392 -24.10 10.41 32.74
C ALA A 392 -22.71 9.82 33.05
N GLN A 393 -21.66 10.58 32.70
CA GLN A 393 -20.28 10.23 33.00
C GLN A 393 -19.73 11.19 34.05
N PHE A 394 -19.20 10.63 35.13
CA PHE A 394 -18.64 11.39 36.24
C PHE A 394 -17.14 11.13 36.37
N LYS A 395 -16.41 12.16 36.81
CA LYS A 395 -15.01 12.08 37.21
C LYS A 395 -14.84 12.58 38.63
N ALA A 396 -14.06 11.87 39.44
CA ALA A 396 -13.70 12.35 40.77
C ALA A 396 -12.59 13.39 40.64
N VAL A 397 -12.90 14.66 40.90
CA VAL A 397 -11.97 15.78 40.71
C VAL A 397 -11.76 16.49 42.04
N ALA A 398 -10.49 16.79 42.35
CA ALA A 398 -10.14 17.64 43.47
C ALA A 398 -10.61 19.08 43.23
N THR A 399 -11.37 19.64 44.16
CA THR A 399 -11.74 21.05 44.17
C THR A 399 -10.71 21.83 44.98
N TYR A 400 -10.51 23.08 44.58
CA TYR A 400 -9.54 23.97 45.23
C TYR A 400 -10.24 25.26 45.65
N SER A 401 -9.99 25.65 46.89
CA SER A 401 -10.46 26.89 47.49
C SER A 401 -9.22 27.70 47.89
N ASP A 402 -9.05 28.90 47.35
CA ASP A 402 -7.87 29.75 47.55
C ASP A 402 -6.51 29.06 47.28
N GLY A 403 -6.48 28.16 46.30
CA GLY A 403 -5.28 27.41 45.91
C GLY A 403 -4.93 26.23 46.83
N VAL A 404 -5.76 25.95 47.85
CA VAL A 404 -5.64 24.78 48.72
C VAL A 404 -6.67 23.74 48.29
N LYS A 405 -6.24 22.48 48.20
CA LYS A 405 -7.15 21.36 47.92
C LYS A 405 -8.16 21.23 49.06
N ASP A 406 -9.43 21.30 48.70
CA ASP A 406 -10.55 21.34 49.64
C ASP A 406 -11.14 19.94 49.81
N GLU A 407 -11.85 19.45 48.79
CA GLU A 407 -12.45 18.12 48.77
C GLU A 407 -12.26 17.47 47.39
N VAL A 408 -12.63 16.20 47.26
CA VAL A 408 -12.77 15.54 45.95
C VAL A 408 -14.26 15.29 45.72
N LYS A 409 -14.76 15.65 44.54
CA LYS A 409 -16.19 15.58 44.20
C LYS A 409 -16.40 14.88 42.86
N TRP A 410 -17.57 14.26 42.70
CA TRP A 410 -17.97 13.68 41.42
C TRP A 410 -18.47 14.80 40.50
N VAL A 411 -17.71 15.11 39.46
CA VAL A 411 -18.03 16.14 38.47
C VAL A 411 -18.62 15.48 37.24
N LEU A 412 -19.78 15.94 36.77
CA LEU A 412 -20.33 15.52 35.49
C LEU A 412 -19.43 16.07 34.36
N ILE A 413 -18.85 15.17 33.57
CA ILE A 413 -17.95 15.54 32.47
C ILE A 413 -18.58 15.32 31.09
N SER A 414 -19.62 14.49 31.01
CA SER A 414 -20.35 14.22 29.78
C SER A 414 -21.71 13.60 30.07
N GLY A 415 -22.68 13.82 29.17
CA GLY A 415 -24.02 13.28 29.28
C GLY A 415 -24.98 14.20 30.03
N LYS A 416 -26.00 13.61 30.67
CA LYS A 416 -27.13 14.33 31.27
C LYS A 416 -27.44 13.80 32.67
N ALA A 417 -27.36 14.69 33.65
CA ALA A 417 -27.88 14.48 34.99
C ALA A 417 -28.64 15.74 35.42
N GLU A 418 -29.70 15.55 36.20
CA GLU A 418 -30.56 16.63 36.66
C GLU A 418 -30.63 16.61 38.18
N SER A 419 -30.82 17.79 38.79
CA SER A 419 -31.10 17.86 40.22
C SER A 419 -32.44 17.20 40.53
N LYS A 420 -32.51 16.52 41.68
CA LYS A 420 -33.77 16.00 42.21
C LYS A 420 -34.08 16.76 43.49
N THR A 421 -35.05 17.66 43.40
CA THR A 421 -35.59 18.40 44.54
C THR A 421 -36.25 17.49 45.56
#